data_AF-A0A9P5U6X6-F1
#
_entry.id   AF-A0A9P5U6X6-F1
#
_cell.length_a   1.000
_cell.length_b   1.000
_cell.length_c   1.000
_cell.angle_alpha   90.00
_cell.angle_beta   90.00
_cell.angle_gamma   90.00
#
_symmetry.space_group_name_H-M   'P 1'
#
loop_
_entity.id
_entity.type
_entity.pdbx_description
1 polymer ?
#
loop_
_entity_poly.entity_id
_entity_poly.type
_entity_poly.pdbx_seq_one_letter_code
_entity_poly.pdbx_strand_id
1 'polypeptide(L)'
;RFHAVIVGINRYNDPGTTPLQGCVNDALLFHDYLIHDLCVPANQITLLLSPTGDERIPFSYATPTRENILNAICDLHDNPNIKPDDSIIIFYAGHGQSYPAAETSYTPLNTGSIEAISPADRNTSKSNADGTKGIVVDISDRELNVILGEIAKNKCPNITLVLDC
;
A
#
# COMPACT_ATOMS: atom_id res chain seq x y z
N ARG A 1 2.52 19.46 8.87
CA ARG A 1 3.71 18.55 8.84
C ARG A 1 3.32 17.33 8.02
N PHE A 2 4.27 16.53 7.55
CA PHE A 2 3.96 15.37 6.71
C PHE A 2 4.15 14.05 7.45
N HIS A 3 3.24 13.12 7.24
CA HIS A 3 3.40 11.71 7.59
C HIS A 3 3.27 10.89 6.32
N ALA A 4 4.07 9.84 6.18
CA ALA A 4 4.07 9.07 4.95
C ALA A 4 4.14 7.57 5.12
N VAL A 5 3.52 6.87 4.18
CA VAL A 5 3.69 5.43 3.95
C VAL A 5 4.16 5.28 2.52
N ILE A 6 5.30 4.62 2.32
CA ILE A 6 5.91 4.40 1.01
C ILE A 6 6.06 2.90 0.79
N VAL A 7 5.52 2.42 -0.32
CA VAL A 7 5.53 1.02 -0.72
C VAL A 7 6.20 0.86 -2.09
N GLY A 8 7.20 -0.01 -2.18
CA GLY A 8 7.89 -0.35 -3.44
C GLY A 8 8.08 -1.85 -3.59
N ILE A 9 7.50 -2.46 -4.63
CA ILE A 9 7.48 -3.92 -4.77
C ILE A 9 8.08 -4.36 -6.11
N ASN A 10 9.31 -4.84 -6.06
CA ASN A 10 9.94 -5.50 -7.22
C ASN A 10 9.65 -7.01 -7.22
N ARG A 11 9.72 -7.67 -6.06
CA ARG A 11 9.55 -9.13 -5.94
C ARG A 11 8.21 -9.51 -5.32
N TYR A 12 7.55 -10.49 -5.94
CA TYR A 12 6.34 -11.13 -5.45
C TYR A 12 6.62 -12.58 -5.06
N ASN A 13 5.94 -13.05 -4.02
CA ASN A 13 6.07 -14.43 -3.52
C ASN A 13 5.32 -15.44 -4.38
N ASP A 14 4.26 -14.99 -5.06
CA ASP A 14 3.55 -15.78 -6.06
C ASP A 14 4.46 -16.06 -7.26
N PRO A 15 4.81 -17.33 -7.54
CA PRO A 15 5.64 -17.68 -8.69
C PRO A 15 4.97 -17.36 -10.03
N GLY A 16 3.65 -17.17 -10.05
CA GLY A 16 2.90 -16.74 -11.24
C GLY A 16 2.97 -15.24 -11.52
N THR A 17 3.49 -14.44 -10.57
CA THR A 17 3.60 -12.99 -10.73
C THR A 17 5.01 -12.60 -11.18
N THR A 18 5.11 -11.96 -12.34
CA THR A 18 6.39 -11.50 -12.91
C THR A 18 7.03 -10.43 -12.02
N PRO A 19 8.30 -10.57 -11.62
CA PRO A 19 9.02 -9.52 -10.89
C PRO A 19 9.17 -8.22 -11.69
N LEU A 20 9.18 -7.09 -10.99
CA LEU A 20 9.46 -5.75 -11.50
C LEU A 20 10.89 -5.34 -11.10
N GLN A 21 11.38 -4.22 -11.65
CA GLN A 21 12.74 -3.73 -11.39
C GLN A 21 12.79 -2.26 -10.94
N GLY A 22 11.77 -1.45 -11.27
CA GLY A 22 11.75 -0.01 -10.99
C GLY A 22 11.15 0.37 -9.64
N CYS A 23 10.16 -0.37 -9.16
CA CYS A 23 9.28 0.08 -8.07
C CYS A 23 10.00 0.35 -6.74
N VAL A 24 11.03 -0.44 -6.40
CA VAL A 24 11.85 -0.15 -5.21
C VAL A 24 12.68 1.11 -5.41
N ASN A 25 13.23 1.33 -6.61
CA ASN A 25 13.95 2.57 -6.93
C ASN A 25 13.01 3.79 -6.88
N ASP A 26 11.80 3.68 -7.40
CA ASP A 26 10.80 4.77 -7.36
C ASP A 26 10.43 5.11 -5.91
N ALA A 27 10.21 4.10 -5.07
CA ALA A 27 9.97 4.27 -3.65
C ALA A 27 11.15 4.93 -2.91
N LEU A 28 12.40 4.56 -3.23
CA LEU A 28 13.59 5.15 -2.62
C LEU A 28 13.81 6.60 -3.07
N LEU A 29 13.61 6.91 -4.35
CA LEU A 29 13.67 8.29 -4.84
C LEU A 29 12.58 9.16 -4.20
N PHE A 30 11.37 8.62 -4.04
CA PHE A 30 10.29 9.31 -3.37
C PHE A 30 10.58 9.52 -1.88
N HIS A 31 11.14 8.52 -1.20
CA HIS A 31 11.62 8.64 0.18
C HIS A 31 12.65 9.77 0.31
N ASP A 32 13.66 9.79 -0.56
CA ASP A 32 14.72 10.81 -0.53
C ASP A 32 14.16 12.20 -0.79
N TYR A 33 13.21 12.34 -1.72
CA TYR A 33 12.47 13.59 -1.94
C TYR A 33 11.72 14.06 -0.67
N LEU A 34 11.02 13.15 0.03
CA LEU A 34 10.34 13.51 1.28
C LEU A 34 11.34 14.00 2.34
N ILE A 35 12.47 13.32 2.51
CA ILE A 35 13.49 13.68 3.50
C ILE A 35 14.17 15.01 3.15
N HIS A 36 14.64 15.15 1.91
CA HIS A 36 15.60 16.19 1.53
C HIS A 36 14.93 17.46 1.01
N ASP A 37 13.84 17.34 0.27
CA ASP A 37 13.15 18.49 -0.33
C ASP A 37 11.97 18.94 0.54
N LEU A 38 11.18 18.00 1.05
CA LEU A 38 10.04 18.32 1.92
C LEU A 38 10.38 18.34 3.42
N CYS A 39 11.63 18.04 3.78
CA CYS A 39 12.14 18.05 5.15
C CYS A 39 11.30 17.19 6.12
N VAL A 40 10.73 16.09 5.63
CA VAL A 40 9.94 15.16 6.45
C VAL A 40 10.89 14.40 7.38
N PRO A 41 10.66 14.39 8.71
CA PRO A 41 11.46 13.57 9.61
C PRO A 41 11.36 12.09 9.27
N ALA A 42 12.49 11.36 9.25
CA ALA A 42 12.51 9.93 8.90
C ALA A 42 11.61 9.06 9.80
N ASN A 43 11.41 9.44 11.06
CA ASN A 43 10.51 8.75 11.99
C ASN A 43 9.01 9.00 11.72
N GLN A 44 8.67 9.85 10.75
CA GLN A 44 7.30 10.08 10.27
C GLN A 44 7.04 9.38 8.92
N ILE A 45 8.01 8.58 8.43
CA ILE A 45 7.91 7.83 7.18
C ILE A 45 7.97 6.33 7.50
N THR A 46 6.96 5.59 7.10
CA THR A 46 6.97 4.13 7.10
C THR A 46 7.34 3.63 5.71
N LEU A 47 8.41 2.84 5.61
CA LEU A 47 8.94 2.33 4.35
C LEU A 47 8.74 0.81 4.24
N LEU A 48 8.09 0.35 3.18
CA LEU A 48 7.88 -1.07 2.89
C LEU A 48 8.43 -1.43 1.52
N LEU A 49 9.43 -2.31 1.46
CA LEU A 49 10.13 -2.65 0.22
C LEU A 49 10.27 -4.16 0.00
N SER A 50 10.15 -4.58 -1.26
CA SER A 50 10.39 -5.97 -1.70
C SER A 50 11.39 -5.99 -2.87
N PRO A 51 12.71 -5.88 -2.61
CA PRO A 51 13.75 -5.90 -3.64
C PRO A 51 13.89 -7.27 -4.30
N THR A 52 14.52 -7.32 -5.49
CA THR A 52 14.74 -8.59 -6.23
C THR A 52 16.08 -9.26 -5.95
N GLY A 53 17.02 -8.56 -5.30
CA GLY A 53 18.34 -9.09 -4.96
C GLY A 53 18.94 -8.42 -3.73
N ASP A 54 20.28 -8.45 -3.63
CA ASP A 54 21.06 -7.84 -2.54
C ASP A 54 21.17 -6.31 -2.67
N GLU A 55 20.08 -5.66 -3.08
CA GLU A 55 19.97 -4.20 -3.11
C GLU A 55 20.32 -3.67 -1.71
N ARG A 56 21.45 -2.97 -1.60
CA ARG A 56 21.88 -2.39 -0.33
C ARG A 56 21.07 -1.14 -0.06
N ILE A 57 20.00 -1.32 0.68
CA ILE A 57 19.11 -0.23 1.09
C ILE A 57 19.59 0.26 2.47
N PRO A 58 20.03 1.53 2.60
CA PRO A 58 20.61 2.05 3.84
C PRO A 58 19.55 2.42 4.89
N PHE A 59 18.30 2.04 4.68
CA PHE A 59 17.15 2.40 5.51
C PHE A 59 16.53 1.14 6.12
N SER A 60 15.89 1.29 7.29
CA SER A 60 15.04 0.24 7.83
C SER A 60 13.73 0.20 7.05
N TYR A 61 13.34 -0.97 6.56
CA TYR A 61 12.07 -1.18 5.87
C TYR A 61 11.44 -2.52 6.28
N ALA A 62 10.12 -2.61 6.13
CA ALA A 62 9.37 -3.85 6.31
C ALA A 62 9.04 -4.49 4.96
N THR A 63 8.73 -5.79 4.94
CA THR A 63 8.20 -6.44 3.73
C THR A 63 6.77 -5.95 3.45
N PRO A 64 6.42 -5.57 2.22
CA PRO A 64 5.08 -5.10 1.85
C PRO A 64 4.10 -6.27 1.67
N THR A 65 3.89 -7.05 2.74
CA THR A 65 2.79 -8.01 2.82
C THR A 65 1.47 -7.28 2.89
N ARG A 66 0.37 -7.97 2.57
CA ARG A 66 -0.97 -7.39 2.66
C ARG A 66 -1.24 -6.82 4.06
N GLU A 67 -0.88 -7.59 5.08
CA GLU A 67 -1.03 -7.20 6.49
C GLU A 67 -0.19 -5.96 6.80
N ASN A 68 1.09 -5.93 6.41
CA ASN A 68 1.97 -4.80 6.72
C ASN A 68 1.55 -3.51 5.99
N ILE A 69 1.08 -3.60 4.74
CA ILE A 69 0.56 -2.43 4.00
C ILE A 69 -0.68 -1.88 4.71
N LEU A 70 -1.64 -2.75 5.06
CA LEU A 70 -2.84 -2.32 5.76
C LEU A 70 -2.51 -1.73 7.13
N ASN A 71 -1.67 -2.40 7.92
CA ASN A 71 -1.27 -1.92 9.24
C ASN A 71 -0.58 -0.57 9.14
N ALA A 72 0.35 -0.38 8.18
CA ALA A 72 1.01 0.90 7.99
C ALA A 72 0.02 2.04 7.66
N ILE A 73 -1.02 1.78 6.86
CA ILE A 73 -2.04 2.78 6.52
C ILE A 73 -2.97 3.02 7.72
N CYS A 74 -3.44 1.97 8.39
CA CYS A 74 -4.28 2.07 9.58
C CYS A 74 -3.55 2.73 10.76
N ASP A 75 -2.24 2.54 10.90
CA ASP A 75 -1.45 3.21 11.92
C ASP A 75 -1.48 4.72 11.76
N LEU A 76 -1.69 5.26 10.54
CA LEU A 76 -1.93 6.70 10.34
C LEU A 76 -3.26 7.13 11.00
N HIS A 77 -4.30 6.30 10.91
CA HIS A 77 -5.58 6.54 11.61
C HIS A 77 -5.39 6.56 13.12
N ASP A 78 -4.51 5.75 13.68
CA ASP A 78 -4.36 5.64 15.14
C ASP A 78 -3.25 6.53 15.71
N ASN A 79 -2.37 7.09 14.86
CA ASN A 79 -1.20 7.85 15.30
C ASN A 79 -1.59 9.17 16.01
N PRO A 80 -1.34 9.32 17.33
CA PRO A 80 -1.73 10.52 18.08
C PRO A 80 -0.90 11.75 17.73
N ASN A 81 0.21 11.59 17.01
CA ASN A 81 1.08 12.69 16.61
C ASN A 81 0.54 13.45 15.39
N ILE A 82 -0.31 12.82 14.58
CA ILE A 82 -0.95 13.46 13.41
C ILE A 82 -2.02 14.44 13.90
N LYS A 83 -1.90 15.70 13.51
CA LYS A 83 -2.82 16.79 13.86
C LYS A 83 -3.71 17.19 12.67
N PRO A 84 -4.83 17.91 12.91
CA PRO A 84 -5.77 18.29 11.85
C PRO A 84 -5.19 19.07 10.67
N ASP A 85 -4.09 19.81 10.86
CA ASP A 85 -3.43 20.59 9.79
C ASP A 85 -2.20 19.87 9.20
N ASP A 86 -1.95 18.63 9.59
CA ASP A 86 -0.90 17.81 8.99
C ASP A 86 -1.35 17.25 7.64
N SER A 87 -0.44 16.63 6.91
CA SER A 87 -0.70 16.08 5.58
C SER A 87 -0.18 14.67 5.52
N ILE A 88 -0.97 13.78 4.93
CA ILE A 88 -0.64 12.37 4.78
C ILE A 88 -0.28 12.12 3.32
N ILE A 89 0.85 11.46 3.09
CA ILE A 89 1.28 11.04 1.75
C ILE A 89 1.38 9.51 1.74
N ILE A 90 0.69 8.88 0.81
CA ILE A 90 0.80 7.44 0.58
C ILE A 90 1.34 7.27 -0.83
N PHE A 91 2.48 6.61 -0.96
CA PHE A 91 3.10 6.29 -2.24
C PHE A 91 3.12 4.77 -2.41
N TYR A 92 2.68 4.30 -3.58
CA TYR A 92 2.74 2.90 -3.96
C TYR A 92 3.33 2.75 -5.35
N ALA A 93 4.35 1.90 -5.47
CA ALA A 93 4.86 1.40 -6.74
C ALA A 93 4.88 -0.13 -6.76
N GLY A 94 4.25 -0.74 -7.76
CA GLY A 94 4.11 -2.19 -7.89
C GLY A 94 3.00 -2.56 -8.88
N HIS A 95 2.70 -3.85 -9.03
CA HIS A 95 1.58 -4.31 -9.86
C HIS A 95 0.22 -3.80 -9.37
N GLY A 96 -0.55 -3.22 -10.30
CA GLY A 96 -2.00 -3.09 -10.21
C GLY A 96 -2.72 -4.28 -10.83
N GLN A 97 -3.98 -4.51 -10.44
CA GLN A 97 -4.82 -5.57 -11.00
C GLN A 97 -6.24 -5.07 -11.20
N SER A 98 -6.90 -5.62 -12.21
CA SER A 98 -8.30 -5.36 -12.53
C SER A 98 -9.08 -6.66 -12.46
N TYR A 99 -10.09 -6.71 -11.60
CA TYR A 99 -10.97 -7.86 -11.44
C TYR A 99 -12.37 -7.54 -11.97
N PRO A 100 -13.07 -8.47 -12.64
CA PRO A 100 -14.47 -8.25 -13.00
C PRO A 100 -15.31 -8.09 -11.73
N ALA A 101 -16.14 -7.05 -11.67
CA ALA A 101 -17.10 -6.91 -10.57
C ALA A 101 -18.10 -8.07 -10.62
N ALA A 102 -18.40 -8.65 -9.47
CA ALA A 102 -19.41 -9.70 -9.38
C ALA A 102 -20.76 -9.18 -9.92
N GLU A 103 -21.40 -9.96 -10.78
CA GLU A 103 -22.77 -9.69 -11.22
C GLU A 103 -23.68 -9.68 -9.99
N THR A 104 -24.36 -8.55 -9.76
CA THR A 104 -25.42 -8.48 -8.74
C THR A 104 -26.75 -8.35 -9.45
N SER A 105 -27.77 -9.05 -8.94
CA SER A 105 -29.15 -9.04 -9.45
C SER A 105 -29.82 -7.65 -9.45
N TYR A 106 -29.18 -6.64 -8.87
CA TYR A 106 -29.69 -5.28 -8.72
C TYR A 106 -29.11 -4.27 -9.73
N THR A 107 -28.15 -4.67 -10.56
CA THR A 107 -27.54 -3.79 -11.58
C THR A 107 -27.39 -4.53 -12.92
N PRO A 108 -28.42 -4.50 -13.79
CA PRO A 108 -28.40 -5.19 -15.10
C PRO A 108 -27.37 -4.65 -16.10
N LEU A 109 -26.49 -3.73 -15.70
CA LEU A 109 -25.53 -3.01 -16.54
C LEU A 109 -24.10 -2.98 -15.94
N ASN A 110 -23.79 -3.83 -14.96
CA ASN A 110 -22.50 -3.76 -14.26
C ASN A 110 -21.32 -4.33 -15.09
N THR A 111 -20.89 -3.54 -16.08
CA THR A 111 -19.63 -3.64 -16.81
C THR A 111 -18.46 -3.04 -16.01
N GLY A 112 -18.49 -3.14 -14.68
CA GLY A 112 -17.48 -2.53 -13.81
C GLY A 112 -16.33 -3.50 -13.52
N SER A 113 -15.10 -2.98 -13.47
CA SER A 113 -13.97 -3.65 -12.82
C SER A 113 -13.80 -3.16 -11.38
N ILE A 114 -13.16 -3.98 -10.55
CA ILE A 114 -12.60 -3.60 -9.25
C ILE A 114 -11.10 -3.56 -9.45
N GLU A 115 -10.52 -2.38 -9.30
CA GLU A 115 -9.07 -2.20 -9.35
C GLU A 115 -8.46 -2.53 -7.99
N ALA A 116 -7.22 -2.99 -7.97
CA ALA A 116 -6.53 -3.36 -6.75
C ALA A 116 -5.02 -3.15 -6.85
N ILE A 117 -4.39 -2.85 -5.73
CA ILE A 117 -2.92 -2.92 -5.60
C ILE A 117 -2.52 -4.30 -5.10
N SER A 118 -1.43 -4.84 -5.63
CA SER A 118 -0.95 -6.17 -5.29
C SER A 118 0.12 -6.14 -4.19
N PRO A 119 -0.08 -6.78 -3.03
CA PRO A 119 0.95 -6.96 -2.03
C PRO A 119 1.99 -8.00 -2.46
N ALA A 120 3.18 -7.98 -1.84
CA ALA A 120 4.26 -8.91 -2.19
C ALA A 120 3.90 -10.38 -1.90
N ASP A 121 3.01 -10.65 -0.94
CA ASP A 121 2.56 -11.98 -0.55
C ASP A 121 1.23 -12.39 -1.21
N ARG A 122 0.77 -11.68 -2.25
CA ARG A 122 -0.44 -12.05 -3.01
C ARG A 122 -0.42 -13.52 -3.42
N ASN A 123 -1.59 -14.14 -3.52
CA ASN A 123 -1.81 -15.53 -3.94
C ASN A 123 -1.04 -16.59 -3.11
N THR A 124 -0.37 -16.21 -2.01
CA THR A 124 0.24 -17.18 -1.10
C THR A 124 -0.80 -17.76 -0.16
N SER A 125 -0.52 -18.96 0.37
CA SER A 125 -1.39 -19.61 1.35
C SER A 125 -1.39 -18.84 2.66
N LYS A 126 -2.57 -18.54 3.19
CA LYS A 126 -2.76 -18.01 4.55
C LYS A 126 -3.54 -18.98 5.41
N SER A 127 -3.21 -19.07 6.69
CA SER A 127 -4.03 -19.76 7.68
C SER A 127 -5.08 -18.80 8.20
N ASN A 128 -6.35 -19.17 8.10
CA ASN A 128 -7.45 -18.42 8.69
C ASN A 128 -7.56 -18.75 10.19
N ALA A 129 -8.19 -17.85 10.96
CA ALA A 129 -8.38 -18.02 12.40
C ALA A 129 -9.21 -19.25 12.79
N ASP A 130 -10.06 -19.74 11.87
CA ASP A 130 -10.86 -20.96 12.02
C ASP A 130 -10.09 -22.24 11.62
N GLY A 131 -8.80 -22.13 11.29
CA GLY A 131 -7.95 -23.24 10.86
C GLY A 131 -8.10 -23.62 9.38
N THR A 132 -8.96 -22.93 8.61
CA THR A 132 -9.07 -23.15 7.17
C THR A 132 -7.91 -22.50 6.42
N LYS A 133 -7.59 -23.01 5.23
CA LYS A 133 -6.60 -22.39 4.34
C LYS A 133 -7.29 -21.40 3.41
N GLY A 134 -6.82 -20.16 3.42
CA GLY A 134 -7.19 -19.14 2.45
C GLY A 134 -6.00 -18.79 1.55
N ILE A 135 -6.24 -17.83 0.67
CA ILE A 135 -5.18 -17.13 -0.08
C ILE A 135 -5.13 -15.67 0.35
N VAL A 136 -3.95 -15.07 0.27
CA VAL A 136 -3.79 -13.63 0.39
C VAL A 136 -4.34 -12.98 -0.89
N VAL A 137 -5.34 -12.14 -0.74
CA VAL A 137 -5.95 -11.37 -1.83
C VAL A 137 -5.33 -9.99 -1.92
N ASP A 138 -5.41 -9.38 -3.10
CA ASP A 138 -4.99 -8.00 -3.32
C ASP A 138 -5.84 -6.99 -2.51
N ILE A 139 -5.40 -5.74 -2.43
CA ILE A 139 -6.09 -4.67 -1.69
C ILE A 139 -6.88 -3.84 -2.70
N SER A 140 -8.21 -3.95 -2.64
CA SER A 140 -9.09 -3.28 -3.61
C SER A 140 -9.14 -1.76 -3.43
N ASP A 141 -9.45 -1.05 -4.50
CA ASP A 141 -9.78 0.37 -4.52
C ASP A 141 -10.91 0.72 -3.52
N ARG A 142 -11.92 -0.15 -3.37
CA ARG A 142 -13.01 0.00 -2.40
C ARG A 142 -12.52 -0.07 -0.97
N GLU A 143 -11.63 -1.01 -0.67
CA GLU A 143 -11.04 -1.18 0.66
C GLU A 143 -10.15 0.01 1.01
N LEU A 144 -9.28 0.44 0.08
CA LEU A 144 -8.49 1.66 0.24
C LEU A 144 -9.40 2.87 0.46
N ASN A 145 -10.45 3.04 -0.34
CA ASN A 145 -11.37 4.18 -0.21
C ASN A 145 -12.08 4.21 1.15
N VAL A 146 -12.46 3.04 1.70
CA VAL A 146 -13.03 2.96 3.06
C VAL A 146 -11.99 3.39 4.10
N ILE A 147 -10.79 2.83 4.06
CA ILE A 147 -9.73 3.13 5.05
C ILE A 147 -9.34 4.61 4.99
N LEU A 148 -9.08 5.14 3.79
CA LEU A 148 -8.73 6.55 3.59
C LEU A 148 -9.88 7.48 3.98
N GLY A 149 -11.13 7.07 3.73
CA GLY A 149 -12.32 7.79 4.18
C GLY A 149 -12.41 7.89 5.70
N GLU A 150 -12.07 6.84 6.43
CA GLU A 150 -12.02 6.87 7.90
C GLU A 150 -10.87 7.73 8.43
N ILE A 151 -9.68 7.66 7.82
CA ILE A 151 -8.56 8.57 8.14
C ILE A 151 -8.98 10.03 7.93
N ALA A 152 -9.61 10.33 6.79
CA ALA A 152 -10.02 11.69 6.45
C ALA A 152 -11.03 12.27 7.45
N LYS A 153 -11.97 11.44 7.91
CA LYS A 153 -12.96 11.83 8.93
C LYS A 153 -12.33 12.09 10.30
N ASN A 154 -11.37 11.27 10.71
CA ASN A 154 -10.87 11.25 12.10
C ASN A 154 -9.56 12.03 12.32
N LYS A 155 -8.72 12.23 11.28
CA LYS A 155 -7.40 12.88 11.41
C LYS A 155 -7.28 14.18 10.64
N CYS A 156 -7.47 14.14 9.33
CA CYS A 156 -7.25 15.29 8.45
C CYS A 156 -7.74 14.98 7.02
N PRO A 157 -8.40 15.91 6.33
CA PRO A 157 -8.81 15.72 4.93
C PRO A 157 -7.65 15.78 3.92
N ASN A 158 -6.45 16.24 4.29
CA ASN A 158 -5.34 16.42 3.35
C ASN A 158 -4.52 15.12 3.19
N ILE A 159 -5.07 14.19 2.40
CA ILE A 159 -4.44 12.93 2.05
C ILE A 159 -4.07 12.98 0.56
N THR A 160 -2.81 12.70 0.24
CA THR A 160 -2.33 12.51 -1.13
C THR A 160 -1.97 11.05 -1.34
N LEU A 161 -2.59 10.41 -2.33
CA LEU A 161 -2.27 9.05 -2.78
C LEU A 161 -1.60 9.12 -4.15
N VAL A 162 -0.40 8.57 -4.27
CA VAL A 162 0.36 8.45 -5.52
C VAL A 162 0.48 6.96 -5.85
N LEU A 163 0.01 6.58 -7.03
CA LEU A 163 0.02 5.20 -7.52
C LEU A 163 0.85 5.13 -8.80
N ASP A 164 1.89 4.30 -8.79
CA ASP A 164 2.71 3.94 -9.93
C ASP A 164 2.56 2.43 -10.19
N CYS A 165 1.53 2.06 -10.96
CA CYS A 165 1.05 0.68 -11.10
C CYS A 165 0.41 0.38 -12.45
#